data_AF-A0A6L4YIH7-F1
#
_entry.id   AF-A0A6L4YIH7-F1
#
_cell.length_a   1.000
_cell.length_b   1.000
_cell.length_c   1.000
_cell.angle_alpha   90.00
_cell.angle_beta   90.00
_cell.angle_gamma   90.00
#
_symmetry.space_group_name_H-M   'P 1'
#
loop_
_entity.id
_entity.type
_entity.pdbx_description
1 polymer ?
#
loop_
_entity_poly.entity_id
_entity_poly.type
_entity_poly.pdbx_seq_one_letter_code
_entity_poly.pdbx_strand_id
1 'polypeptide(L)'
;MIGMRSTTLIRQTSMNSLRHPWLAPVLVLFLQGCAGVPAEPPRIERISAEQMEAILPQPVAAMPLEQIVALSNLGIPAAELIGRIKTSGSRYRLSATQTTELAKQGVPLAVLDHMVAAERSFIFDGMAADANKREQACRERIEHEVRVCRSQMMSPMWFPGPQSFGNCFPMAPGSPFWHCM
;
A
#
# COMPACT_ATOMS: atom_id res chain seq x y z
N MET A 1 -12.22 91.42 -17.09
CA MET A 1 -11.10 91.98 -16.31
C MET A 1 -10.28 90.83 -15.76
N ILE A 2 -8.97 90.95 -15.92
CA ILE A 2 -7.95 89.90 -15.80
C ILE A 2 -7.63 89.64 -14.32
N GLY A 3 -7.70 88.37 -13.89
CA GLY A 3 -7.31 87.92 -12.55
C GLY A 3 -6.28 86.79 -12.64
N MET A 4 -5.00 87.19 -12.61
CA MET A 4 -3.76 86.49 -12.23
C MET A 4 -3.62 84.97 -12.37
N ARG A 5 -2.66 84.60 -13.23
CA ARG A 5 -2.01 83.30 -13.34
C ARG A 5 -0.88 83.12 -12.30
N SER A 6 -0.73 81.86 -11.90
CA SER A 6 0.43 81.12 -11.35
C SER A 6 1.83 81.74 -11.35
N THR A 7 2.60 81.52 -10.26
CA THR A 7 4.01 81.06 -10.27
C THR A 7 4.40 80.54 -8.86
N THR A 8 4.49 79.23 -8.62
CA THR A 8 5.69 78.36 -8.53
C THR A 8 6.69 78.69 -7.40
N LEU A 9 6.83 77.80 -6.41
CA LEU A 9 8.11 77.17 -6.00
C LEU A 9 7.94 76.29 -4.74
N ILE A 10 7.88 74.96 -4.90
CA ILE A 10 8.31 74.03 -3.83
C ILE A 10 9.14 72.91 -4.45
N ARG A 11 10.46 73.15 -4.41
CA ARG A 11 11.53 72.25 -3.96
C ARG A 11 11.42 70.76 -4.34
N GLN A 12 12.20 70.40 -5.36
CA GLN A 12 12.63 69.03 -5.63
C GLN A 12 13.37 68.43 -4.42
N THR A 13 12.90 67.29 -3.92
CA THR A 13 13.73 66.35 -3.15
C THR A 13 14.16 65.22 -4.08
N SER A 14 15.46 65.22 -4.35
CA SER A 14 16.23 64.11 -4.90
C SER A 14 16.05 62.86 -4.04
N MET A 15 15.66 61.74 -4.64
CA MET A 15 16.08 60.42 -4.17
C MET A 15 16.60 59.62 -5.35
N ASN A 16 17.88 59.31 -5.18
CA ASN A 16 18.82 58.69 -6.09
C ASN A 16 18.55 57.19 -6.23
N SER A 17 18.81 56.67 -7.43
CA SER A 17 19.37 55.34 -7.71
C SER A 17 18.70 54.08 -7.13
N LEU A 18 17.84 53.42 -7.93
CA LEU A 18 17.84 51.96 -8.02
C LEU A 18 18.04 51.55 -9.50
N ARG A 19 19.31 51.39 -9.86
CA ARG A 19 19.79 50.99 -11.18
C ARG A 19 19.96 49.47 -11.27
N HIS A 20 18.89 48.67 -11.24
CA HIS A 20 19.01 47.23 -11.55
C HIS A 20 17.76 46.71 -12.28
N PRO A 21 17.55 47.08 -13.56
CA PRO A 21 16.43 46.56 -14.36
C PRO A 21 16.52 45.04 -14.63
N TRP A 22 17.59 44.38 -14.18
CA TRP A 22 17.88 42.95 -14.39
C TRP A 22 17.36 42.04 -13.28
N LEU A 23 16.83 42.57 -12.17
CA LEU A 23 16.27 41.77 -11.07
C LEU A 23 14.88 41.21 -11.38
N ALA A 24 14.10 41.87 -12.24
CA ALA A 24 12.76 41.45 -12.62
C ALA A 24 12.71 40.12 -13.43
N PRO A 25 13.55 39.88 -14.46
CA PRO A 25 13.49 38.63 -15.22
C PRO A 25 13.99 37.41 -14.42
N VAL A 26 14.90 37.60 -13.46
CA VAL A 26 15.40 36.51 -12.59
C VAL A 26 14.28 36.01 -11.67
N LEU A 27 13.48 36.90 -11.09
CA LEU A 27 12.36 36.52 -10.23
C LEU A 27 11.26 35.75 -10.97
N VAL A 28 11.02 36.08 -12.25
CA VAL A 28 10.04 35.38 -13.10
C VAL A 28 10.52 33.96 -13.46
N LEU A 29 11.83 33.74 -13.63
CA LEU A 29 12.41 32.41 -13.86
C LEU A 29 12.30 31.49 -12.63
N PHE A 30 12.44 32.02 -11.41
CA PHE A 30 12.29 31.23 -10.18
C PHE A 30 10.84 30.78 -9.91
N LEU A 31 9.84 31.48 -10.43
CA LEU A 31 8.42 31.15 -10.23
C LEU A 31 7.88 30.07 -11.20
N GLN A 32 8.62 29.72 -12.26
CA GLN A 32 8.21 28.68 -13.22
C GLN A 32 8.41 27.25 -12.71
N GLY A 33 9.00 27.06 -11.51
CA GLY A 33 9.25 25.74 -10.92
C GLY A 33 8.06 25.11 -10.16
N CYS A 34 6.93 25.81 -10.03
CA CYS A 34 5.81 25.36 -9.20
C CYS A 34 4.63 24.72 -9.96
N ALA A 35 4.71 24.59 -11.28
CA ALA A 35 3.71 23.85 -12.06
C ALA A 35 4.11 22.36 -12.09
N GLY A 36 3.78 21.64 -11.02
CA GLY A 36 3.87 20.18 -11.00
C GLY A 36 3.04 19.60 -12.13
N VAL A 37 3.60 18.64 -12.87
CA VAL A 37 2.88 17.86 -13.88
C VAL A 37 1.60 17.32 -13.24
N PRO A 38 0.39 17.54 -13.81
CA PRO A 38 -0.79 16.88 -13.32
C PRO A 38 -0.60 15.38 -13.54
N ALA A 39 -0.26 14.65 -12.47
CA ALA A 39 -0.26 13.21 -12.51
C ALA A 39 -1.69 12.77 -12.83
N GLU A 40 -1.89 12.14 -14.00
CA GLU A 40 -3.15 11.48 -14.32
C GLU A 40 -3.44 10.53 -13.15
N PRO A 41 -4.63 10.61 -12.52
CA PRO A 41 -4.93 9.77 -11.38
C PRO A 41 -4.75 8.31 -11.79
N PRO A 42 -4.05 7.49 -10.98
CA PRO A 42 -3.76 6.12 -11.37
C PRO A 42 -5.06 5.39 -11.70
N ARG A 43 -5.17 4.87 -12.92
CA ARG A 43 -6.33 4.08 -13.33
C ARG A 43 -6.32 2.79 -12.53
N ILE A 44 -7.26 2.66 -11.59
CA ILE A 44 -7.47 1.44 -10.84
C ILE A 44 -8.14 0.43 -11.78
N GLU A 45 -7.35 -0.45 -12.38
CA GLU A 45 -7.87 -1.62 -13.07
C GLU A 45 -8.49 -2.55 -12.03
N ARG A 46 -9.82 -2.68 -12.09
CA ARG A 46 -10.55 -3.63 -11.27
C ARG A 46 -10.38 -5.00 -11.92
N ILE A 47 -9.74 -5.91 -11.19
CA ILE A 47 -9.76 -7.34 -11.52
C ILE A 47 -11.20 -7.82 -11.64
N SER A 48 -11.49 -8.56 -12.71
CA SER A 48 -12.80 -9.16 -12.92
C SER A 48 -13.05 -10.28 -11.91
N ALA A 49 -14.30 -10.70 -11.74
CA ALA A 49 -14.65 -11.74 -10.77
C ALA A 49 -13.95 -13.08 -11.10
N GLU A 50 -13.81 -13.39 -12.38
CA GLU A 50 -13.17 -14.61 -12.89
C GLU A 50 -11.66 -14.59 -12.63
N GLN A 51 -11.03 -13.42 -12.80
CA GLN A 51 -9.62 -13.24 -12.49
C GLN A 51 -9.35 -13.38 -10.99
N MET A 52 -10.25 -12.87 -10.15
CA MET A 52 -10.16 -13.04 -8.71
C MET A 52 -10.22 -14.53 -8.32
N GLU A 53 -11.17 -15.30 -8.87
CA GLU A 53 -11.29 -16.73 -8.59
C GLU A 53 -10.04 -17.53 -8.98
N ALA A 54 -9.36 -17.14 -10.06
CA ALA A 54 -8.12 -17.77 -10.50
C ALA A 54 -6.94 -17.55 -9.54
N ILE A 55 -6.93 -16.45 -8.77
CA ILE A 55 -5.86 -16.11 -7.82
C ILE A 55 -6.12 -16.75 -6.45
N LEU A 56 -7.37 -17.05 -6.11
CA LEU A 56 -7.72 -17.61 -4.83
C LEU A 56 -7.24 -19.06 -4.69
N PRO A 57 -6.83 -19.46 -3.47
CA PRO A 57 -6.49 -20.86 -3.22
C PRO A 57 -7.73 -21.74 -3.44
N GLN A 58 -7.49 -22.96 -3.94
CA GLN A 58 -8.57 -23.93 -4.17
C GLN A 58 -9.06 -24.53 -2.84
N PRO A 59 -10.39 -24.73 -2.68
CA PRO A 59 -10.95 -25.43 -1.53
C PRO A 59 -10.48 -26.89 -1.51
N VAL A 60 -10.38 -27.47 -0.32
CA VAL A 60 -9.92 -28.85 -0.12
C VAL A 60 -11.02 -29.61 0.62
N ALA A 61 -11.76 -30.47 -0.08
CA ALA A 61 -12.83 -31.25 0.50
C ALA A 61 -12.37 -32.68 0.83
N ALA A 62 -11.57 -32.84 1.90
CA ALA A 62 -11.17 -34.17 2.38
C ALA A 62 -12.38 -34.96 2.91
N MET A 63 -13.34 -34.25 3.51
CA MET A 63 -14.68 -34.72 3.80
C MET A 63 -15.63 -34.21 2.71
N PRO A 64 -16.38 -35.07 2.00
CA PRO A 64 -17.33 -34.62 1.00
C PRO A 64 -18.60 -34.03 1.64
N LEU A 65 -19.29 -33.12 0.94
CA LEU A 65 -20.48 -32.44 1.47
C LEU A 65 -21.61 -33.42 1.77
N GLU A 66 -21.75 -34.47 0.97
CA GLU A 66 -22.73 -35.53 1.13
C GLU A 66 -22.51 -36.28 2.46
N GLN A 67 -21.25 -36.44 2.89
CA GLN A 67 -20.93 -37.03 4.18
C GLN A 67 -21.34 -36.10 5.33
N ILE A 68 -21.17 -34.78 5.20
CA ILE A 68 -21.66 -33.82 6.21
C ILE A 68 -23.18 -33.90 6.34
N VAL A 69 -23.90 -33.98 5.22
CA VAL A 69 -25.35 -34.15 5.20
C VAL A 69 -25.76 -35.45 5.88
N ALA A 70 -25.11 -36.57 5.54
CA ALA A 70 -25.39 -37.87 6.16
C ALA A 70 -25.16 -37.84 7.68
N LEU A 71 -24.05 -37.27 8.16
CA LEU A 71 -23.75 -37.14 9.58
C LEU A 71 -24.73 -36.19 10.31
N SER A 72 -25.16 -35.13 9.64
CA SER A 72 -26.18 -34.20 10.17
C SER A 72 -27.52 -34.91 10.36
N ASN A 73 -27.93 -35.72 9.38
CA ASN A 73 -29.16 -36.52 9.43
C ASN A 73 -29.13 -37.63 10.48
N LEU A 74 -27.93 -38.11 10.86
CA LEU A 74 -27.73 -39.01 12.00
C LEU A 74 -27.86 -38.32 13.37
N GLY A 75 -28.08 -37.01 13.40
CA GLY A 75 -28.24 -36.24 14.64
C GLY A 75 -26.93 -35.94 15.35
N ILE A 76 -25.78 -36.03 14.66
CA ILE A 76 -24.50 -35.64 15.24
C ILE A 76 -24.56 -34.15 15.61
N PRO A 77 -24.15 -33.76 16.82
CA PRO A 77 -24.22 -32.37 17.24
C PRO A 77 -23.32 -31.48 16.39
N ALA A 78 -23.79 -30.27 16.10
CA ALA A 78 -23.08 -29.30 15.24
C ALA A 78 -21.63 -29.05 15.68
N ALA A 79 -21.37 -28.97 16.98
CA ALA A 79 -20.02 -28.78 17.53
C ALA A 79 -19.07 -29.94 17.19
N GLU A 80 -19.57 -31.17 17.21
CA GLU A 80 -18.78 -32.35 16.84
C GLU A 80 -18.53 -32.39 15.34
N LEU A 81 -19.54 -32.09 14.52
CA LEU A 81 -19.37 -31.95 13.07
C LEU A 81 -18.31 -30.91 12.71
N ILE A 82 -18.36 -29.73 13.33
CA ILE A 82 -17.34 -28.69 13.18
C ILE A 82 -15.96 -29.23 13.58
N GLY A 83 -15.86 -29.97 14.70
CA GLY A 83 -14.61 -30.60 15.13
C GLY A 83 -14.03 -31.58 14.10
N ARG A 84 -14.89 -32.38 13.46
CA ARG A 84 -14.49 -33.31 12.38
C ARG A 84 -14.05 -32.56 11.12
N ILE A 85 -14.76 -31.50 10.72
CA ILE A 85 -14.37 -30.63 9.60
C ILE A 85 -12.99 -30.00 9.85
N LYS A 86 -12.75 -29.46 11.05
CA LYS A 86 -11.44 -28.90 11.42
C LYS A 86 -10.33 -29.95 11.38
N THR A 87 -10.57 -31.12 12.00
CA THR A 87 -9.57 -32.20 12.09
C THR A 87 -9.20 -32.77 10.72
N SER A 88 -10.17 -32.89 9.82
CA SER A 88 -9.93 -33.34 8.44
C SER A 88 -9.20 -32.29 7.58
N GLY A 89 -9.09 -31.04 8.05
CA GLY A 89 -8.54 -29.94 7.26
C GLY A 89 -9.44 -29.53 6.09
N SER A 90 -10.73 -29.89 6.14
CA SER A 90 -11.65 -29.63 5.03
C SER A 90 -12.03 -28.15 4.93
N ARG A 91 -12.00 -27.61 3.70
CA ARG A 91 -12.35 -26.24 3.34
C ARG A 91 -13.27 -26.24 2.13
N TYR A 92 -14.28 -25.38 2.14
CA TYR A 92 -15.32 -25.37 1.13
C TYR A 92 -15.58 -23.95 0.67
N ARG A 93 -15.69 -23.78 -0.65
CA ARG A 93 -16.21 -22.55 -1.24
C ARG A 93 -17.68 -22.75 -1.56
N LEU A 94 -18.54 -22.40 -0.60
CA LEU A 94 -19.98 -22.51 -0.76
C LEU A 94 -20.53 -21.26 -1.45
N SER A 95 -21.29 -21.46 -2.53
CA SER A 95 -22.14 -20.39 -3.08
C SER A 95 -23.34 -20.15 -2.16
N ALA A 96 -23.99 -18.98 -2.29
CA ALA A 96 -25.22 -18.69 -1.55
C ALA A 96 -26.31 -19.77 -1.80
N THR A 97 -26.43 -20.25 -3.03
CA THR A 97 -27.38 -21.32 -3.39
C THR A 97 -27.02 -22.63 -2.70
N GLN A 98 -25.74 -23.04 -2.71
CA GLN A 98 -25.30 -24.27 -2.03
C GLN A 98 -25.55 -24.21 -0.52
N THR A 99 -25.28 -23.08 0.13
CA THR A 99 -25.55 -22.90 1.56
C THR A 99 -27.03 -23.10 1.87
N THR A 100 -27.93 -22.55 1.05
CA THR A 100 -29.37 -22.73 1.26
C THR A 100 -29.83 -24.16 0.99
N GLU A 101 -29.27 -24.85 0.01
CA GLU A 101 -29.61 -26.25 -0.28
C GLU A 101 -29.12 -27.18 0.84
N LEU A 102 -27.91 -26.98 1.36
CA LEU A 102 -27.40 -27.75 2.50
C LEU A 102 -28.24 -27.52 3.77
N ALA A 103 -28.68 -26.28 4.00
CA ALA A 103 -29.60 -25.99 5.11
C ALA A 103 -30.94 -26.74 4.97
N LYS A 104 -31.51 -26.79 3.76
CA LYS A 104 -32.73 -27.58 3.47
C LYS A 104 -32.51 -29.08 3.67
N GLN A 105 -31.30 -29.57 3.40
CA GLN A 105 -30.92 -30.97 3.60
C GLN A 105 -30.64 -31.33 5.07
N GLY A 106 -30.88 -30.42 6.01
CA GLY A 106 -30.78 -30.68 7.46
C GLY A 106 -29.41 -30.38 8.06
N VAL A 107 -28.49 -29.76 7.32
CA VAL A 107 -27.20 -29.32 7.88
C VAL A 107 -27.44 -28.15 8.83
N PRO A 108 -26.98 -28.21 10.10
CA PRO A 108 -27.19 -27.13 11.06
C PRO A 108 -26.53 -25.83 10.60
N LEU A 109 -27.22 -24.70 10.81
CA LEU A 109 -26.72 -23.37 10.41
C LEU A 109 -25.33 -23.06 11.00
N ALA A 110 -25.08 -23.44 12.25
CA ALA A 110 -23.78 -23.25 12.90
C ALA A 110 -22.62 -23.94 12.15
N VAL A 111 -22.88 -25.09 11.50
CA VAL A 111 -21.88 -25.79 10.68
C VAL A 111 -21.63 -25.02 9.39
N LEU A 112 -22.67 -24.54 8.73
CA LEU A 112 -22.58 -23.74 7.50
C LEU A 112 -21.86 -22.41 7.74
N ASP A 113 -22.21 -21.71 8.81
CA ASP A 113 -21.55 -20.46 9.23
C ASP A 113 -20.06 -20.71 9.48
N HIS A 114 -19.72 -21.81 10.15
CA HIS A 114 -18.34 -22.19 10.34
C HIS A 114 -17.61 -22.44 9.01
N MET A 115 -18.22 -23.15 8.06
CA MET A 115 -17.60 -23.43 6.76
C MET A 115 -17.30 -22.14 5.97
N VAL A 116 -18.26 -21.21 5.92
CA VAL A 116 -18.09 -19.91 5.25
C VAL A 116 -17.06 -19.05 5.97
N ALA A 117 -17.12 -18.98 7.30
CA ALA A 117 -16.18 -18.20 8.10
C ALA A 117 -14.74 -18.76 7.98
N ALA A 118 -14.58 -20.09 7.98
CA ALA A 118 -13.28 -20.74 7.86
C ALA A 118 -12.61 -20.43 6.51
N GLU A 119 -13.33 -20.59 5.39
CA GLU A 119 -12.81 -20.25 4.06
C GLU A 119 -12.43 -18.76 3.98
N ARG A 120 -13.29 -17.88 4.50
CA ARG A 120 -13.01 -16.44 4.55
C ARG A 120 -11.74 -16.14 5.34
N SER A 121 -11.61 -16.69 6.55
CA SER A 121 -10.42 -16.49 7.38
C SER A 121 -9.15 -16.98 6.70
N PHE A 122 -9.21 -18.16 6.05
CA PHE A 122 -8.07 -18.72 5.35
C PHE A 122 -7.57 -17.83 4.20
N ILE A 123 -8.49 -17.28 3.41
CA ILE A 123 -8.12 -16.35 2.33
C ILE A 123 -7.45 -15.09 2.91
N PHE A 124 -8.05 -14.46 3.92
CA PHE A 124 -7.50 -13.25 4.53
C PHE A 124 -6.14 -13.49 5.20
N ASP A 125 -6.00 -14.59 5.93
CA ASP A 125 -4.76 -14.96 6.60
C ASP A 125 -3.65 -15.27 5.59
N GLY A 126 -4.00 -15.90 4.45
CA GLY A 126 -3.07 -16.11 3.34
C GLY A 126 -2.57 -14.79 2.75
N MET A 127 -3.46 -13.84 2.49
CA MET A 127 -3.08 -12.50 2.01
C MET A 127 -2.23 -11.74 3.02
N ALA A 128 -2.57 -11.83 4.31
CA ALA A 128 -1.81 -11.22 5.39
C ALA A 128 -0.41 -11.86 5.54
N ALA A 129 -0.31 -13.18 5.41
CA ALA A 129 0.95 -13.91 5.44
C ALA A 129 1.85 -13.51 4.26
N ASP A 130 1.29 -13.37 3.06
CA ASP A 130 2.04 -12.92 1.89
C ASP A 130 2.52 -11.48 2.03
N ALA A 131 1.67 -10.58 2.53
CA ALA A 131 2.06 -9.20 2.82
C ALA A 131 3.18 -9.15 3.87
N ASN A 132 3.04 -9.88 4.97
CA ASN A 132 4.06 -9.98 6.00
C ASN A 132 5.38 -10.56 5.47
N LYS A 133 5.32 -11.55 4.58
CA LYS A 133 6.50 -12.14 3.96
C LYS A 133 7.26 -11.12 3.09
N ARG A 134 6.54 -10.31 2.30
CA ARG A 134 7.14 -9.24 1.49
C ARG A 134 7.75 -8.15 2.37
N GLU A 135 7.05 -7.77 3.44
CA GLU A 135 7.53 -6.79 4.42
C GLU A 135 8.78 -7.29 5.17
N GLN A 136 8.82 -8.56 5.54
CA GLN A 136 10.01 -9.16 6.16
C GLN A 136 11.20 -9.16 5.21
N ALA A 137 11.02 -9.61 3.97
CA ALA A 137 12.07 -9.59 2.95
C ALA A 137 12.58 -8.17 2.66
N CYS A 138 11.66 -7.19 2.66
CA CYS A 138 11.98 -5.78 2.58
C CYS A 138 12.88 -5.31 3.72
N ARG A 139 12.44 -5.57 4.97
CA ARG A 139 13.16 -5.17 6.17
C ARG A 139 14.56 -5.78 6.21
N GLU A 140 14.70 -7.06 5.88
CA GLU A 140 16.00 -7.73 5.81
C GLU A 140 16.94 -7.09 4.78
N ARG A 141 16.42 -6.71 3.61
CA ARG A 141 17.20 -5.99 2.59
C ARG A 141 17.69 -4.64 3.09
N ILE A 142 16.79 -3.87 3.70
CA ILE A 142 17.12 -2.57 4.28
C ILE A 142 18.19 -2.73 5.38
N GLU A 143 18.01 -3.69 6.30
CA GLU A 143 18.98 -3.96 7.35
C GLU A 143 20.35 -4.37 6.79
N HIS A 144 20.38 -5.12 5.69
CA HIS A 144 21.61 -5.49 4.99
C HIS A 144 22.30 -4.27 4.38
N GLU A 145 21.56 -3.43 3.64
CA GLU A 145 22.08 -2.21 3.03
C GLU A 145 22.63 -1.24 4.08
N VAL A 146 21.92 -1.06 5.20
CA VAL A 146 22.38 -0.28 6.35
C VAL A 146 23.66 -0.83 6.95
N ARG A 147 23.78 -2.16 7.07
CA ARG A 147 24.98 -2.80 7.61
C ARG A 147 26.20 -2.58 6.72
N VAL A 148 26.06 -2.80 5.41
CA VAL A 148 27.12 -2.58 4.40
C VAL A 148 27.55 -1.11 4.40
N CYS A 149 26.59 -0.21 4.47
CA CYS A 149 26.83 1.21 4.56
C CYS A 149 27.64 1.57 5.83
N ARG A 150 27.20 1.10 7.00
CA ARG A 150 27.90 1.36 8.27
C ARG A 150 29.33 0.83 8.26
N SER A 151 29.59 -0.33 7.66
CA SER A 151 30.96 -0.89 7.58
C SER A 151 31.86 -0.12 6.63
N GLN A 152 31.34 0.41 5.52
CA GLN A 152 32.10 1.27 4.60
C GLN A 152 32.53 2.59 5.27
N MET A 153 31.65 3.21 6.06
CA MET A 153 31.94 4.49 6.74
C MET A 153 33.04 4.36 7.82
N MET A 154 33.24 3.16 8.37
CA MET A 154 34.26 2.84 9.38
C MET A 154 35.54 2.23 8.77
N SER A 155 35.67 2.24 7.44
CA SER A 155 36.88 1.74 6.78
C SER A 155 38.08 2.65 7.06
N PRO A 156 39.27 2.10 7.41
CA PRO A 156 40.47 2.89 7.60
C PRO A 156 40.79 3.72 6.35
N MET A 157 41.12 5.00 6.52
CA MET A 157 41.39 5.97 5.44
C MET A 157 42.43 5.50 4.40
N TRP A 158 43.26 4.53 4.76
CA TRP A 158 44.40 4.00 3.99
C TRP A 158 44.05 2.81 3.09
N PHE A 159 42.79 2.33 3.10
CA PHE A 159 42.34 1.24 2.24
C PHE A 159 41.81 1.78 0.88
N PRO A 160 42.33 1.33 -0.28
CA PRO A 160 41.84 1.78 -1.58
C PRO A 160 40.45 1.16 -1.83
N GLY A 161 39.40 1.94 -1.59
CA GLY A 161 38.01 1.58 -1.83
C GLY A 161 37.21 2.72 -2.47
N PRO A 162 36.07 2.42 -3.11
CA PRO A 162 35.19 3.45 -3.66
C PRO A 162 34.80 4.44 -2.55
N GLN A 163 34.91 5.72 -2.87
CA GLN A 163 35.02 6.85 -1.93
C GLN A 163 33.89 6.87 -0.89
N SER A 164 34.27 7.02 0.39
CA SER A 164 33.52 6.63 1.59
C SER A 164 32.50 7.63 2.15
N PHE A 165 32.18 8.74 1.46
CA PHE A 165 31.47 9.86 2.10
C PHE A 165 30.13 10.25 1.46
N GLY A 166 29.66 9.58 0.41
CA GLY A 166 28.48 10.04 -0.36
C GLY A 166 27.18 9.24 -0.20
N ASN A 167 27.24 7.93 0.06
CA ASN A 167 26.09 7.03 -0.17
C ASN A 167 25.41 6.52 1.11
N CYS A 168 25.76 7.09 2.27
CA CYS A 168 25.48 6.50 3.57
C CYS A 168 24.68 7.36 4.56
N PHE A 169 24.10 8.48 4.09
CA PHE A 169 23.32 9.41 4.92
C PHE A 169 22.00 9.79 4.24
N PRO A 170 20.95 10.15 5.00
CA PRO A 170 19.58 10.16 4.53
C PRO A 170 19.32 11.37 3.63
N MET A 171 18.82 11.12 2.43
CA MET A 171 18.23 12.17 1.60
C MET A 171 16.72 11.90 1.51
N ALA A 172 16.04 12.20 2.61
CA ALA A 172 14.57 12.31 2.73
C ALA A 172 13.72 11.03 2.50
N PRO A 173 12.47 11.01 3.02
CA PRO A 173 11.43 10.09 2.57
C PRO A 173 11.34 10.16 1.04
N GLY A 174 11.37 9.01 0.36
CA GLY A 174 11.35 8.94 -1.12
C GLY A 174 12.67 8.56 -1.80
N SER A 175 13.77 8.34 -1.07
CA SER A 175 15.03 7.90 -1.71
C SER A 175 14.94 6.45 -2.22
N PRO A 176 15.46 6.15 -3.43
CA PRO A 176 15.28 4.86 -4.11
C PRO A 176 15.92 3.67 -3.38
N PHE A 177 16.83 3.94 -2.44
CA PHE A 177 17.50 2.92 -1.64
C PHE A 177 16.66 2.40 -0.46
N TRP A 178 15.48 2.98 -0.18
CA TRP A 178 14.67 2.62 1.01
C TRP A 178 13.25 2.15 0.71
N HIS A 179 12.88 1.98 -0.56
CA HIS A 179 11.52 1.56 -0.92
C HIS A 179 11.47 0.08 -1.25
N CYS A 180 10.49 -0.60 -0.70
CA CYS A 180 10.08 -1.92 -1.14
C CYS A 180 8.78 -1.73 -1.91
N MET A 181 8.78 -2.17 -3.17
CA MET A 181 7.56 -2.23 -3.99
C MET A 181 6.66 -3.36 -3.49
#